data_AF-A0A068VLK9-F1
#
_entry.id   AF-A0A068VLK9-F1
#
_cell.length_a   1.000
_cell.length_b   1.000
_cell.length_c   1.000
_cell.angle_alpha   90.00
_cell.angle_beta   90.00
_cell.angle_gamma   90.00
#
_symmetry.space_group_name_H-M   'P 1'
#
loop_
_entity.id
_entity.type
_entity.pdbx_description
1 polymer ?
#
loop_
_entity_poly.entity_id
_entity_poly.type
_entity_poly.pdbx_seq_one_letter_code
_entity_poly.pdbx_strand_id
1 'polypeptide(L)'
;MDTLIGVLSIALLLCFQVCFAKEAAEHITIPVNVGVVLDAHTEIGKMGMKCISMALSDLYASHGSSYKTRLVLNRRDSKGTVVGAAAAALDLLKNVEVQAILGPMTSMQANFVINLGDVAQVPIISFSATSPSLS
;
A
#
# COMPACT_ATOMS: atom_id res chain seq x y z
N MET A 1 2.72 39.84 46.82
CA MET A 1 3.38 38.58 46.39
C MET A 1 2.45 37.74 45.51
N ASP A 2 1.14 37.88 45.67
CA ASP A 2 0.13 36.99 45.08
C ASP A 2 -0.06 37.19 43.57
N THR A 3 0.11 38.43 43.08
CA THR A 3 -0.01 38.75 41.66
C THR A 3 1.13 38.15 40.82
N LEU A 4 2.34 38.08 41.37
CA LEU A 4 3.51 37.52 40.67
C LEU A 4 3.41 36.00 40.53
N ILE A 5 2.91 35.33 41.57
CA ILE A 5 2.67 33.88 41.57
C ILE A 5 1.56 33.52 40.56
N GLY A 6 0.51 34.34 40.49
CA GLY A 6 -0.57 34.16 39.50
C GLY A 6 -0.07 34.27 38.05
N VAL A 7 0.74 35.27 37.74
CA VAL A 7 1.32 35.46 36.40
C VAL A 7 2.25 34.30 36.02
N LEU A 8 3.08 33.82 36.95
CA LEU A 8 3.98 32.69 36.69
C LEU A 8 3.22 31.38 36.43
N SER A 9 2.14 31.12 37.18
CA SER A 9 1.30 29.94 36.98
C SER A 9 0.58 29.96 35.63
N ILE A 10 0.07 31.11 35.20
CA ILE A 10 -0.56 31.28 33.88
C ILE A 10 0.47 31.09 32.77
N ALA A 11 1.68 31.65 32.93
CA ALA A 11 2.77 31.47 31.97
C ALA A 11 3.18 29.99 31.86
N LEU A 12 3.26 29.25 32.97
CA LEU A 12 3.55 27.82 32.97
C LEU A 12 2.44 27.01 32.27
N LEU A 13 1.17 27.32 32.56
CA LEU A 13 0.02 26.68 31.92
C LEU A 13 0.03 26.91 30.41
N LEU A 14 0.27 28.14 29.96
CA LEU A 14 0.37 28.48 28.55
C LEU A 14 1.57 27.78 27.88
N CYS A 15 2.73 27.73 28.53
CA CYS A 15 3.88 26.96 28.05
C CYS A 15 3.56 25.47 27.91
N PHE A 16 2.85 24.87 28.88
CA PHE A 16 2.48 23.46 28.84
C PHE A 16 1.53 23.14 27.68
N GLN A 17 0.56 24.02 27.40
CA GLN A 17 -0.34 23.90 26.25
C GLN A 17 0.40 24.02 24.91
N VAL A 18 1.39 24.92 24.80
CA VAL A 18 2.22 25.09 23.60
C VAL A 18 3.14 23.88 23.38
N CYS A 19 3.69 23.29 24.45
CA CYS A 19 4.51 22.08 24.37
C CYS A 19 3.72 20.86 23.88
N PHE A 20 2.44 20.72 24.27
CA PHE A 20 1.57 19.64 23.78
C PHE A 20 1.03 19.89 22.36
N ALA A 21 0.84 21.15 21.96
CA ALA A 21 0.37 21.49 20.62
C ALA A 21 1.46 21.38 19.53
N LYS A 22 2.73 21.21 19.92
CA LYS A 22 3.85 21.06 18.98
C LYS A 22 4.25 19.60 18.80
N GLU A 23 3.43 18.86 18.04
CA GLU A 23 3.97 17.86 17.11
C GLU A 23 3.00 17.55 15.97
N ALA A 24 2.58 18.58 15.23
CA ALA A 24 2.24 18.37 13.82
C ALA A 24 3.55 18.34 13.03
N ALA A 25 4.33 17.28 13.20
CA ALA A 25 5.47 17.03 12.33
C ALA A 25 4.94 16.91 10.90
N GLU A 26 5.48 17.71 9.98
CA GLU A 26 5.22 17.57 8.56
C GLU A 26 5.66 16.16 8.15
N HIS A 27 4.68 15.25 8.08
CA HIS A 27 4.96 13.83 7.99
C HIS A 27 5.31 13.50 6.55
N ILE A 28 6.58 13.64 6.19
CA ILE A 28 7.10 13.26 4.87
C ILE A 28 6.76 11.78 4.65
N THR A 29 5.87 11.51 3.70
CA THR A 29 5.54 10.15 3.27
C THR A 29 6.24 9.84 1.96
N ILE A 30 6.73 8.61 1.82
CA ILE A 30 7.40 8.13 0.62
C ILE A 30 6.39 7.23 -0.12
N PRO A 31 5.77 7.70 -1.21
CA PRO A 31 4.79 6.91 -1.94
C PRO A 31 5.49 5.78 -2.73
N VAL A 32 4.88 4.60 -2.73
CA VAL A 32 5.30 3.44 -3.51
C VAL A 32 4.10 2.93 -4.29
N ASN A 33 4.09 3.12 -5.60
CA ASN A 33 3.07 2.63 -6.52
C ASN A 33 3.14 1.10 -6.64
N VAL A 34 2.08 0.44 -6.17
CA VAL A 34 1.94 -1.02 -6.26
C VAL A 34 0.75 -1.35 -7.14
N GLY A 35 0.98 -2.12 -8.20
CA GLY A 35 -0.06 -2.65 -9.05
C GLY A 35 -0.81 -3.79 -8.36
N VAL A 36 -2.11 -3.90 -8.60
CA VAL A 36 -2.92 -5.03 -8.12
C VAL A 36 -3.74 -5.58 -9.28
N VAL A 37 -3.49 -6.83 -9.66
CA VAL A 37 -4.19 -7.52 -10.75
C VAL A 37 -4.99 -8.68 -10.18
N LEU A 38 -6.30 -8.48 -10.03
CA LEU A 38 -7.25 -9.46 -9.49
C LEU A 38 -8.50 -9.51 -10.37
N ASP A 39 -9.26 -10.60 -10.34
CA ASP A 39 -10.57 -10.66 -10.99
C ASP A 39 -11.61 -9.90 -10.15
N ALA A 40 -11.99 -8.71 -10.59
CA ALA A 40 -12.89 -7.83 -9.84
C ALA A 40 -14.34 -8.36 -9.75
N HIS A 41 -14.70 -9.33 -10.59
CA HIS A 41 -16.06 -9.84 -10.70
C HIS A 41 -16.28 -11.11 -9.85
N THR A 42 -15.22 -11.76 -9.39
CA THR A 42 -15.29 -12.94 -8.52
C THR A 42 -15.30 -12.57 -7.03
N GLU A 43 -15.94 -13.41 -6.21
CA GLU A 43 -15.93 -13.25 -4.75
C GLU A 43 -14.52 -13.39 -4.17
N ILE A 44 -13.68 -14.25 -4.74
CA ILE A 44 -12.28 -14.42 -4.33
C ILE A 44 -11.48 -13.14 -4.61
N GLY A 45 -11.63 -12.51 -5.77
CA GLY A 45 -10.93 -11.26 -6.07
C GLY A 45 -11.40 -10.08 -5.23
N LYS A 46 -12.71 -9.98 -4.95
CA LYS A 46 -13.26 -9.01 -4.00
C LYS A 46 -12.72 -9.24 -2.58
N MET A 47 -12.66 -10.49 -2.14
CA MET A 47 -12.12 -10.86 -0.84
C MET A 47 -10.62 -10.52 -0.76
N GLY A 48 -9.83 -10.88 -1.77
CA GLY A 48 -8.40 -10.55 -1.84
C GLY A 48 -8.15 -9.04 -1.73
N MET A 49 -8.95 -8.22 -2.41
CA MET A 49 -8.85 -6.76 -2.29
C MET A 49 -9.20 -6.23 -0.90
N LYS A 50 -10.21 -6.81 -0.23
CA LYS A 50 -10.54 -6.47 1.16
C LYS A 50 -9.38 -6.85 2.08
N CYS A 51 -8.83 -8.06 1.95
CA CYS A 51 -7.69 -8.52 2.74
C CYS A 51 -6.47 -7.62 2.56
N ILE A 52 -6.12 -7.23 1.33
CA ILE A 52 -5.01 -6.28 1.08
C ILE A 52 -5.28 -4.94 1.78
N SER A 53 -6.50 -4.42 1.67
CA SER A 53 -6.86 -3.13 2.28
C SER A 53 -6.78 -3.17 3.81
N MET A 54 -7.25 -4.25 4.43
CA MET A 54 -7.15 -4.46 5.87
C MET A 54 -5.70 -4.63 6.30
N ALA A 55 -4.91 -5.45 5.60
CA ALA A 55 -3.49 -5.64 5.90
C ALA A 55 -2.69 -4.33 5.84
N LEU A 56 -2.99 -3.43 4.88
CA LEU A 56 -2.38 -2.11 4.84
C LEU A 56 -2.79 -1.23 6.03
N SER A 57 -4.08 -1.26 6.40
CA SER A 57 -4.57 -0.55 7.58
C SER A 57 -3.85 -1.02 8.83
N ASP A 58 -3.75 -2.33 9.03
CA ASP A 58 -3.08 -2.94 10.18
C ASP A 58 -1.58 -2.64 10.18
N LEU A 59 -0.93 -2.68 9.01
CA LEU A 59 0.48 -2.32 8.85
C LEU A 59 0.73 -0.87 9.29
N TYR A 60 -0.07 0.09 8.81
CA TYR A 60 0.14 1.50 9.17
C TYR A 60 -0.32 1.83 10.60
N ALA A 61 -1.31 1.12 11.15
CA ALA A 61 -1.74 1.33 12.53
C ALA A 61 -0.73 0.77 13.54
N SER A 62 -0.08 -0.35 13.21
CA SER A 62 0.94 -0.98 14.07
C SER A 62 2.30 -0.29 14.03
N HIS A 63 2.59 0.46 12.95
CA HIS A 63 3.85 1.16 12.80
C HIS A 63 3.62 2.66 13.07
N GLY A 64 4.23 3.18 14.13
CA GLY A 64 4.08 4.58 14.55
C GLY A 64 4.59 5.60 13.52
N SER A 65 4.69 6.86 13.93
CA SER A 65 5.07 8.00 13.08
C SER A 65 6.45 7.90 12.41
N SER A 66 7.29 6.93 12.78
CA SER A 66 8.57 6.68 12.11
C SER A 66 8.43 5.95 10.76
N TYR A 67 7.30 5.29 10.50
CA TYR A 67 7.07 4.56 9.25
C TYR A 67 6.56 5.49 8.15
N LYS A 68 7.45 5.87 7.24
CA LYS A 68 7.20 6.90 6.22
C LYS A 68 6.67 6.35 4.89
N THR A 69 6.92 5.09 4.59
CA THR A 69 6.49 4.48 3.31
C THR A 69 4.97 4.36 3.23
N ARG A 70 4.39 4.70 2.09
CA ARG A 70 2.96 4.56 1.81
C ARG A 70 2.74 3.89 0.46
N LEU A 71 2.23 2.66 0.49
CA LEU A 71 1.79 1.94 -0.69
C LEU A 71 0.57 2.61 -1.31
N VAL A 72 0.68 2.98 -2.57
CA VAL A 72 -0.38 3.52 -3.42
C VAL A 72 -0.86 2.41 -4.35
N LEU A 73 -2.04 1.85 -4.06
CA LEU A 73 -2.56 0.72 -4.81
C LEU A 73 -3.19 1.15 -6.14
N ASN A 74 -2.68 0.60 -7.23
CA ASN A 74 -3.17 0.81 -8.59
C ASN A 74 -3.84 -0.48 -9.09
N ARG A 75 -5.17 -0.52 -9.02
CA ARG A 75 -5.95 -1.73 -9.31
C ARG A 75 -6.25 -1.85 -10.81
N ARG A 76 -6.16 -3.07 -11.33
CA ARG A 76 -6.64 -3.46 -12.66
C ARG A 76 -7.36 -4.81 -12.59
N ASP A 77 -8.36 -4.96 -13.43
CA ASP A 77 -9.17 -6.18 -13.50
C ASP A 77 -8.53 -7.18 -14.45
N SER A 78 -8.28 -8.40 -13.98
CA SER A 78 -7.74 -9.50 -14.78
C SER A 78 -8.74 -10.06 -15.80
N LYS A 79 -10.02 -9.71 -15.69
CA LYS A 79 -11.12 -10.22 -16.53
C LYS A 79 -11.25 -11.75 -16.47
N GLY A 80 -10.69 -12.39 -15.45
CA GLY A 80 -10.70 -13.85 -15.30
C GLY A 80 -9.87 -14.62 -16.33
N THR A 81 -9.10 -13.93 -17.19
CA THR A 81 -8.37 -14.57 -18.31
C THR A 81 -6.87 -14.31 -18.21
N VAL A 82 -6.07 -15.16 -18.86
CA VAL A 82 -4.61 -14.97 -18.95
C VAL A 82 -4.28 -13.69 -19.72
N VAL A 83 -4.96 -13.46 -20.85
CA VAL A 83 -4.76 -12.26 -21.67
C VAL A 83 -5.21 -11.00 -20.94
N GLY A 84 -6.33 -11.05 -20.22
CA GLY A 84 -6.79 -9.91 -19.40
C GLY A 84 -5.82 -9.58 -18.27
N ALA A 85 -5.29 -10.58 -17.56
CA ALA A 85 -4.24 -10.38 -16.55
C ALA A 85 -2.96 -9.77 -17.16
N ALA A 86 -2.55 -10.24 -18.33
CA ALA A 86 -1.39 -9.72 -19.04
C ALA A 86 -1.58 -8.26 -19.50
N ALA A 87 -2.75 -7.93 -20.06
CA ALA A 87 -3.08 -6.57 -20.47
C ALA A 87 -3.13 -5.61 -19.27
N ALA A 88 -3.73 -6.06 -18.17
CA ALA A 88 -3.75 -5.33 -16.90
C ALA A 88 -2.34 -5.08 -16.35
N ALA A 89 -1.48 -6.10 -16.35
CA ALA A 89 -0.10 -5.96 -15.92
C ALA A 89 0.70 -5.02 -16.84
N LEU A 90 0.55 -5.15 -18.16
CA LEU A 90 1.23 -4.29 -19.12
C LEU A 90 0.84 -2.80 -18.96
N ASP A 91 -0.44 -2.51 -18.70
CA ASP A 91 -0.89 -1.15 -18.39
C ASP A 91 -0.23 -0.60 -17.12
N LEU A 92 -0.16 -1.42 -16.05
CA LEU A 92 0.51 -1.04 -14.80
C LEU A 92 2.01 -0.78 -14.99
N LEU A 93 2.67 -1.58 -15.82
CA LEU A 93 4.09 -1.43 -16.10
C LEU A 93 4.40 -0.20 -16.96
N LYS A 94 3.61 0.04 -18.01
CA LYS A 94 3.90 1.10 -19.00
C LYS A 94 3.30 2.46 -18.67
N ASN A 95 2.11 2.48 -18.10
CA ASN A 95 1.34 3.73 -17.94
C ASN A 95 1.34 4.22 -16.50
N VAL A 96 1.54 3.32 -15.53
CA VAL A 96 1.58 3.66 -14.10
C VAL A 96 3.00 3.57 -13.52
N GLU A 97 3.88 2.78 -14.13
CA GLU A 97 5.26 2.57 -13.70
C GLU A 97 5.34 2.10 -12.24
N VAL A 98 4.56 1.06 -11.93
CA VAL A 98 4.53 0.46 -10.58
C VAL A 98 5.85 -0.20 -10.21
N GLN A 99 6.21 -0.17 -8.91
CA GLN A 99 7.42 -0.83 -8.41
C GLN A 99 7.21 -2.31 -8.04
N ALA A 100 5.97 -2.78 -7.98
CA ALA A 100 5.62 -4.18 -7.76
C ALA A 100 4.20 -4.45 -8.26
N ILE A 101 3.88 -5.70 -8.57
CA ILE A 101 2.51 -6.14 -8.88
C ILE A 101 2.12 -7.24 -7.91
N LEU A 102 1.00 -7.04 -7.20
CA LEU A 102 0.31 -8.04 -6.40
C LEU A 102 -0.75 -8.76 -7.24
N GLY A 103 -0.82 -10.08 -7.07
CA GLY A 103 -1.47 -10.96 -8.04
C GLY A 103 -0.51 -11.32 -9.17
N PRO A 104 -0.95 -12.08 -10.19
CA PRO A 104 -2.33 -12.51 -10.48
C PRO A 104 -2.90 -13.59 -9.56
N MET A 105 -4.18 -13.96 -9.77
CA MET A 105 -4.90 -14.91 -8.88
C MET A 105 -4.68 -16.39 -9.22
N THR A 106 -4.50 -16.74 -10.50
CA THR A 106 -4.35 -18.15 -10.90
C THR A 106 -2.93 -18.45 -11.32
N SER A 107 -2.50 -19.69 -11.15
CA SER A 107 -1.17 -20.13 -11.60
C SER A 107 -0.94 -19.88 -13.09
N MET A 108 -1.96 -20.05 -13.94
CA MET A 108 -1.84 -19.77 -15.38
C MET A 108 -1.63 -18.27 -15.67
N GLN A 109 -2.37 -17.39 -14.98
CA GLN A 109 -2.18 -15.95 -15.12
C GLN A 109 -0.78 -15.55 -14.61
N ALA A 110 -0.37 -16.04 -13.43
CA ALA A 110 0.93 -15.74 -12.85
C ALA A 110 2.08 -16.19 -13.76
N ASN A 111 2.03 -17.43 -14.26
CA ASN A 111 3.03 -17.99 -15.16
C ASN A 111 3.23 -17.14 -16.43
N PHE A 112 2.16 -16.54 -16.95
CA PHE A 112 2.27 -15.65 -18.10
C PHE A 112 2.83 -14.27 -17.71
N VAL A 113 2.31 -13.66 -16.64
CA VAL A 113 2.65 -12.30 -16.23
C VAL A 113 4.08 -12.18 -15.70
N ILE A 114 4.67 -13.25 -15.15
CA ILE A 114 6.06 -13.25 -14.66
C ILE A 114 7.05 -12.80 -15.75
N ASN A 115 6.86 -13.22 -17.01
CA ASN A 115 7.74 -12.79 -18.11
C ASN A 115 7.66 -11.27 -18.36
N LEU A 116 6.48 -10.66 -18.18
CA LEU A 116 6.34 -9.20 -18.30
C LEU A 116 7.07 -8.48 -17.16
N GLY A 117 6.95 -9.02 -15.94
CA GLY A 117 7.65 -8.50 -14.76
C GLY A 117 9.17 -8.63 -14.89
N ASP A 118 9.67 -9.76 -15.40
CA ASP A 118 11.09 -9.99 -15.64
C ASP A 118 11.67 -8.98 -16.64
N VAL A 119 11.01 -8.79 -17.79
CA VAL A 119 11.44 -7.78 -18.77
C VAL A 119 11.40 -6.36 -18.19
N ALA A 120 10.37 -6.03 -17.41
CA ALA A 120 10.23 -4.71 -16.80
C ALA A 120 11.07 -4.51 -15.53
N GLN A 121 11.72 -5.56 -15.01
CA GLN A 121 12.38 -5.59 -13.71
C GLN A 121 11.45 -5.16 -12.56
N VAL A 122 10.19 -5.59 -12.63
CA VAL A 122 9.15 -5.35 -11.63
C VAL A 122 8.72 -6.69 -11.01
N PRO A 123 8.84 -6.87 -9.69
CA PRO A 123 8.46 -8.12 -9.03
C PRO A 123 6.96 -8.40 -9.12
N ILE A 124 6.63 -9.64 -9.48
CA ILE A 124 5.26 -10.17 -9.51
C ILE A 124 5.07 -11.08 -8.28
N ILE A 125 4.11 -10.75 -7.43
CA ILE A 125 3.85 -11.46 -6.17
C ILE A 125 2.43 -12.04 -6.21
N SER A 126 2.33 -13.33 -6.53
CA SER A 126 1.06 -14.05 -6.43
C SER A 126 0.91 -14.70 -5.04
N PHE A 127 -0.21 -14.46 -4.38
CA PHE A 127 -0.55 -15.05 -3.08
C PHE A 127 -1.42 -16.32 -3.20
N SER A 128 -1.84 -16.68 -4.41
CA SER A 128 -2.79 -17.77 -4.66
C SER A 128 -2.41 -18.70 -5.81
N ALA A 129 -1.27 -18.46 -6.47
CA ALA A 129 -0.70 -19.44 -7.37
C ALA A 129 -0.25 -20.68 -6.59
N THR A 130 -0.64 -21.86 -7.09
CA THR A 130 -0.39 -23.16 -6.44
C THR A 130 0.31 -24.16 -7.36
N SER A 131 0.77 -23.73 -8.55
CA SER A 131 1.50 -24.61 -9.46
C SER A 131 2.92 -24.85 -8.95
N PRO A 132 3.38 -26.11 -8.79
CA PRO A 132 4.76 -26.42 -8.45
C PRO A 132 5.79 -25.98 -9.50
N SER A 133 5.36 -25.62 -10.71
CA SER A 133 6.26 -25.09 -11.75
C SER A 133 6.68 -23.65 -11.50
N LEU A 134 6.12 -22.97 -10.49
CA LEU A 134 6.37 -21.57 -10.14
C LEU A 134 7.23 -21.40 -8.88
N SER A 135 7.81 -22.50 -8.38
CA SER A 135 8.75 -22.52 -7.25
C SER A 135 10.20 -22.58 -7.70
#